data_AF-A0ABD5X2N5-F1
#
_entry.id   AF-A0ABD5X2N5-F1
#
_cell.length_a   1.000
_cell.length_b   1.000
_cell.length_c   1.000
_cell.angle_alpha   90.00
_cell.angle_beta   90.00
_cell.angle_gamma   90.00
#
_symmetry.space_group_name_H-M   'P 1'
#
loop_
_entity.id
_entity.type
_entity.pdbx_description
1 polymer ?
#
loop_
_entity_poly.entity_id
_entity_poly.type
_entity_poly.pdbx_seq_one_letter_code
_entity_poly.pdbx_strand_id
1 'polypeptide(L)'
;MSNRSDGTFTHVRGELAWTIAEHRSANEAILMVKHLDAADEGQFELLGLRDDCETAVFWDHIWRGVVEVGFDAHGVDNLDEERTETTGDVGKGEYLQNAELEEWDLVHPRHQWLE
;
A
#
# COMPACT_ATOMS: atom_id res chain seq x y z
N MET A 1 5.60 34.72 5.17
CA MET A 1 5.56 33.59 6.12
C MET A 1 4.96 32.43 5.35
N SER A 2 5.80 31.46 5.01
CA SER A 2 5.45 30.33 4.14
C SER A 2 4.53 29.35 4.86
N ASN A 3 3.50 28.92 4.15
CA ASN A 3 2.45 28.01 4.59
C ASN A 3 3.08 26.66 4.97
N ARG A 4 2.89 26.22 6.23
CA ARG A 4 3.25 24.88 6.69
C ARG A 4 2.28 23.88 6.07
N SER A 5 2.80 22.92 5.32
CA SER A 5 2.10 21.69 4.97
C SER A 5 1.96 20.81 6.22
N ASP A 6 1.01 21.16 7.09
CA ASP A 6 0.65 20.32 8.25
C ASP A 6 -0.64 19.55 7.90
N GLY A 7 -0.55 18.22 7.78
CA GLY A 7 -1.65 17.37 8.25
C GLY A 7 -2.20 16.24 7.38
N THR A 8 -1.77 16.00 6.14
CA THR A 8 -2.35 14.90 5.34
C THR A 8 -1.90 13.51 5.80
N PHE A 9 -0.77 13.40 6.52
CA PHE A 9 -0.19 12.13 6.95
C PHE A 9 -0.94 11.45 8.11
N THR A 10 -1.68 12.20 8.93
CA THR A 10 -2.41 11.64 10.08
C THR A 10 -3.67 10.89 9.66
N HIS A 11 -4.25 11.23 8.51
CA HIS A 11 -5.46 10.57 8.00
C HIS A 11 -5.12 9.20 7.41
N VAL A 12 -4.07 9.14 6.58
CA VAL A 12 -3.67 7.94 5.84
C VAL A 12 -3.35 6.76 6.77
N ARG A 13 -2.50 6.96 7.78
CA ARG A 13 -2.18 5.88 8.75
C ARG A 13 -3.40 5.47 9.58
N GLY A 14 -4.31 6.41 9.85
CA GLY A 14 -5.55 6.14 10.58
C GLY A 14 -6.54 5.33 9.76
N GLU A 15 -6.70 5.64 8.47
CA GLU A 15 -7.54 4.88 7.54
C GLU A 15 -6.97 3.48 7.28
N LEU A 16 -5.66 3.38 7.04
CA LEU A 16 -4.96 2.09 6.96
C LEU A 16 -5.18 1.24 8.21
N ALA A 17 -5.02 1.82 9.40
CA ALA A 17 -5.25 1.11 10.65
C ALA A 17 -6.71 0.69 10.83
N TRP A 18 -7.65 1.54 10.41
CA TRP A 18 -9.08 1.25 10.48
C TRP A 18 -9.43 0.08 9.57
N THR A 19 -9.08 0.14 8.28
CA THR A 19 -9.36 -0.94 7.32
C THR A 19 -8.73 -2.25 7.79
N ILE A 20 -7.46 -2.27 8.16
CA ILE A 20 -6.83 -3.51 8.64
C ILE A 20 -7.53 -4.03 9.89
N ALA A 21 -7.99 -3.16 10.80
CA ALA A 21 -8.74 -3.58 11.99
C ALA A 21 -10.16 -4.10 11.68
N GLU A 22 -10.74 -3.80 10.52
CA GLU A 22 -12.03 -4.35 10.08
C GLU A 22 -11.88 -5.81 9.61
N HIS A 23 -10.78 -6.14 8.94
CA HIS A 23 -10.48 -7.50 8.47
C HIS A 23 -9.70 -8.34 9.50
N ARG A 24 -8.97 -7.69 10.41
CA ARG A 24 -8.09 -8.32 11.42
C ARG A 24 -8.39 -7.80 12.84
N SER A 25 -7.43 -7.90 13.76
CA SER A 25 -7.55 -7.31 15.09
C SER A 25 -6.90 -5.93 15.18
N ALA A 26 -7.41 -5.07 16.08
CA ALA A 26 -6.83 -3.75 16.34
C ALA A 26 -5.34 -3.81 16.77
N ASN A 27 -4.93 -4.89 17.43
CA ASN A 27 -3.53 -5.07 17.82
C ASN A 27 -2.63 -5.40 16.62
N GLU A 28 -3.10 -6.24 15.70
CA GLU A 28 -2.38 -6.57 14.47
C GLU A 28 -2.31 -5.35 13.55
N ALA A 29 -3.40 -4.58 13.45
CA ALA A 29 -3.45 -3.37 12.64
C ALA A 29 -2.32 -2.38 12.97
N ILE A 30 -2.02 -2.16 14.26
CA ILE A 30 -0.92 -1.27 14.67
C ILE A 30 0.43 -1.77 14.14
N LEU A 31 0.68 -3.08 14.24
CA LEU A 31 1.95 -3.69 13.79
C LEU A 31 2.04 -3.67 12.26
N MET A 32 0.97 -4.08 11.58
CA MET A 32 0.88 -4.13 10.11
C MET A 32 1.07 -2.74 9.50
N VAL A 33 0.40 -1.70 10.03
CA VAL A 33 0.58 -0.32 9.56
C VAL A 33 2.02 0.14 9.70
N LYS A 34 2.71 -0.23 10.78
CA LYS A 34 4.11 0.13 10.97
C LYS A 34 5.01 -0.52 9.90
N HIS A 35 4.75 -1.77 9.54
CA HIS A 35 5.51 -2.46 8.49
C HIS A 35 5.25 -1.86 7.11
N LEU A 36 3.98 -1.59 6.80
CA LEU A 36 3.59 -0.94 5.54
C LEU A 36 4.16 0.47 5.41
N ASP A 37 4.15 1.27 6.48
CA ASP A 37 4.71 2.62 6.50
C ASP A 37 6.24 2.60 6.33
N ALA A 38 6.93 1.60 6.90
CA ALA A 38 8.36 1.42 6.68
C ALA A 38 8.68 0.99 5.23
N ALA A 39 7.78 0.25 4.58
CA ALA A 39 7.90 -0.13 3.18
C ALA A 39 7.51 1.01 2.23
N ASP A 40 6.55 1.86 2.59
CA ASP A 40 6.12 3.09 1.87
C ASP A 40 7.17 4.23 1.98
N GLU A 41 8.45 3.89 1.94
CA GLU A 41 9.56 4.82 1.96
C GLU A 41 10.67 4.40 0.98
N GLY A 42 11.20 5.36 0.22
CA GLY A 42 12.37 5.15 -0.63
C GLY A 42 12.04 4.51 -1.99
N GLN A 43 12.27 3.20 -2.12
CA GLN A 43 12.14 2.47 -3.39
C GLN A 43 10.68 2.13 -3.71
N PHE A 44 9.89 1.84 -2.69
CA PHE A 44 8.51 1.39 -2.83
C PHE A 44 7.54 2.49 -2.41
N GLU A 45 6.39 2.50 -3.06
CA GLU A 45 5.28 3.39 -2.76
C GLU A 45 4.00 2.56 -2.66
N LEU A 46 3.35 2.57 -1.50
CA LEU A 46 2.15 1.79 -1.25
C LEU A 46 1.00 2.29 -2.12
N LEU A 47 0.44 1.39 -2.92
CA LEU A 47 -0.72 1.66 -3.76
C LEU A 47 -2.02 1.31 -3.05
N GLY A 48 -2.06 0.20 -2.33
CA GLY A 48 -3.26 -0.28 -1.65
C GLY A 48 -3.11 -1.68 -1.07
N LEU A 49 -4.22 -2.22 -0.58
CA LEU A 49 -4.35 -3.54 0.03
C LEU A 49 -5.42 -4.37 -0.69
N ARG A 50 -5.20 -5.68 -0.76
CA ARG A 50 -6.10 -6.67 -1.34
C ARG A 50 -6.20 -7.91 -0.45
N ASP A 51 -7.13 -8.79 -0.81
CA ASP A 51 -7.32 -10.11 -0.21
C ASP A 51 -7.51 -10.04 1.31
N ASP A 52 -8.50 -9.27 1.80
CA ASP A 52 -8.77 -9.09 3.23
C ASP A 52 -7.54 -8.57 4.02
N CYS A 53 -6.79 -7.64 3.41
CA CYS A 53 -5.54 -7.10 3.92
C CYS A 53 -4.43 -8.16 4.13
N GLU A 54 -4.37 -9.19 3.28
CA GLU A 54 -3.28 -10.17 3.26
C GLU A 54 -2.19 -9.81 2.24
N THR A 55 -2.55 -9.06 1.21
CA THR A 55 -1.64 -8.65 0.13
C THR A 55 -1.51 -7.14 0.10
N ALA A 56 -0.28 -6.64 0.12
CA ALA A 56 0.05 -5.23 -0.08
C ALA A 56 0.58 -5.02 -1.51
N VAL A 57 0.05 -3.98 -2.17
CA VAL A 57 0.41 -3.64 -3.54
C VAL A 57 1.30 -2.41 -3.52
N PHE A 58 2.51 -2.51 -4.07
CA PHE A 58 3.49 -1.44 -4.13
C PHE A 58 3.85 -1.08 -5.56
N TRP A 59 4.16 0.19 -5.78
CA TRP A 59 4.90 0.64 -6.95
C TRP A 59 6.39 0.65 -6.64
N ASP A 60 7.18 -0.07 -7.45
CA ASP A 60 8.64 -0.04 -7.38
C ASP A 60 9.19 1.07 -8.30
N HIS A 61 9.79 2.10 -7.72
CA HIS A 61 10.35 3.22 -8.46
C HIS A 61 11.62 2.89 -9.26
N ILE A 62 12.37 1.86 -8.87
CA ILE A 62 13.59 1.45 -9.57
C ILE A 62 13.23 0.68 -10.83
N TRP A 63 12.33 -0.29 -10.71
CA TRP A 63 11.95 -1.18 -11.81
C TRP A 63 10.75 -0.68 -12.59
N ARG A 64 10.09 0.38 -12.12
CA ARG A 64 8.93 1.02 -12.76
C ARG A 64 7.81 0.01 -13.02
N GLY A 65 7.51 -0.80 -12.03
CA GLY A 65 6.47 -1.83 -12.08
C GLY A 65 5.74 -1.97 -10.76
N VAL A 66 4.69 -2.78 -10.76
CA VAL A 66 3.93 -3.13 -9.56
C VAL A 66 4.46 -4.42 -8.97
N VAL A 67 4.49 -4.46 -7.64
CA VAL A 67 4.88 -5.62 -6.84
C VAL A 67 3.76 -5.88 -5.84
N GLU A 68 3.28 -7.11 -5.81
CA GLU A 68 2.29 -7.58 -4.84
C GLU A 68 2.99 -8.54 -3.87
N VAL A 69 2.83 -8.30 -2.57
CA VAL A 69 3.52 -9.04 -1.52
C VAL A 69 2.58 -9.39 -0.39
N GLY A 70 2.72 -10.60 0.13
CA GLY A 70 2.08 -10.98 1.38
C GLY A 70 2.62 -10.15 2.54
N PHE A 71 1.75 -9.84 3.51
CA PHE A 71 2.17 -9.18 4.73
C PHE A 71 1.25 -9.54 5.90
N ASP A 72 1.81 -9.47 7.10
CA ASP A 72 1.09 -9.74 8.34
C ASP A 72 1.68 -8.95 9.52
N ALA A 73 1.31 -9.32 10.74
CA ALA A 73 1.83 -8.68 11.95
C ALA A 73 3.35 -8.86 12.15
N HIS A 74 3.98 -9.82 11.47
CA HIS A 74 5.40 -10.10 11.52
C HIS A 74 6.20 -9.30 10.51
N GLY A 75 5.61 -8.86 9.41
CA GLY A 75 6.30 -8.02 8.43
C GLY A 75 5.66 -8.06 7.06
N VAL A 76 6.38 -7.50 6.09
CA VAL A 76 6.13 -7.75 4.67
C VAL A 76 7.02 -8.91 4.26
N ASP A 77 6.41 -9.98 3.77
CA ASP A 77 7.14 -11.18 3.37
C ASP A 77 7.93 -10.91 2.09
N ASN A 78 9.23 -11.20 2.12
CA ASN A 78 10.09 -11.30 0.94
C ASN A 78 10.05 -10.09 -0.03
N LEU A 79 9.78 -8.87 0.47
CA LEU A 79 9.76 -7.65 -0.36
C LEU A 79 11.03 -7.47 -1.20
N ASP A 80 12.18 -7.92 -0.67
CA ASP A 80 13.48 -7.93 -1.36
C ASP A 80 13.84 -9.26 -2.07
N GLU A 81 13.19 -10.38 -1.72
CA GLU A 81 13.63 -11.74 -2.11
C GLU A 81 12.69 -12.46 -3.10
N GLU A 82 11.38 -12.19 -3.11
CA GLU A 82 10.43 -12.85 -4.01
C GLU A 82 9.71 -11.86 -4.94
N ARG A 83 10.34 -11.69 -6.10
CA ARG A 83 9.80 -11.03 -7.30
C ARG A 83 8.70 -11.86 -7.96
N THR A 84 7.66 -12.24 -7.23
CA THR A 84 6.81 -13.37 -7.66
C THR A 84 6.00 -13.04 -8.91
N GLU A 85 5.47 -11.81 -9.04
CA GLU A 85 4.82 -11.37 -10.28
C GLU A 85 4.97 -9.86 -10.48
N THR A 86 6.07 -9.41 -11.08
CA THR A 86 6.04 -8.12 -11.78
C THR A 86 5.09 -8.28 -12.97
N THR A 87 3.89 -7.71 -12.89
CA THR A 87 3.27 -7.17 -14.10
C THR A 87 4.35 -6.23 -14.68
N GLY A 88 4.86 -6.55 -15.87
CA GLY A 88 6.05 -5.91 -16.47
C GLY A 88 5.92 -4.39 -16.61
N ASP A 89 6.82 -3.72 -17.36
CA ASP A 89 6.87 -2.25 -17.63
C ASP A 89 5.50 -1.59 -17.98
N VAL A 90 4.59 -1.53 -17.02
CA VAL A 90 3.24 -0.98 -17.08
C VAL A 90 3.32 0.24 -16.20
N GLY A 91 3.07 1.41 -16.77
CA GLY A 91 3.13 2.65 -16.00
C GLY A 91 2.14 2.60 -14.83
N LYS A 92 2.51 3.15 -13.68
CA LYS A 92 1.64 3.22 -12.48
C LYS A 92 0.20 3.63 -12.77
N GLY A 93 0.01 4.66 -13.61
CA GLY A 93 -1.33 5.13 -13.99
C GLY A 93 -2.09 4.16 -14.88
N GLU A 94 -1.40 3.41 -15.76
CA GLU A 94 -2.01 2.37 -16.59
C GLU A 94 -2.43 1.17 -15.74
N TYR A 95 -1.62 0.77 -14.76
CA TYR A 95 -2.01 -0.26 -13.80
C TYR A 95 -3.26 0.16 -13.02
N LEU A 96 -3.26 1.35 -12.41
CA LEU A 96 -4.41 1.82 -11.62
C LEU A 96 -5.70 1.98 -12.44
N GLN A 97 -5.60 2.26 -13.74
CA GLN A 97 -6.77 2.34 -14.64
C GLN A 97 -7.36 0.96 -14.99
N ASN A 98 -6.51 -0.07 -15.04
CA ASN A 98 -6.92 -1.43 -15.38
C ASN A 98 -7.19 -2.29 -14.13
N ALA A 99 -6.72 -1.88 -12.96
CA ALA A 99 -6.98 -2.56 -11.71
C ALA A 99 -8.47 -2.49 -11.37
N GLU A 100 -9.05 -3.64 -11.06
CA GLU A 100 -10.41 -3.72 -10.54
C GLU A 100 -10.40 -3.26 -9.07
N LEU A 101 -10.60 -1.95 -8.85
CA LEU A 101 -10.53 -1.33 -7.51
C LEU A 101 -11.56 -1.90 -6.51
N GLU A 102 -12.61 -2.56 -7.00
CA GLU A 102 -13.59 -3.26 -6.16
C GLU A 102 -12.98 -4.49 -5.45
N GLU A 103 -11.85 -5.01 -5.95
CA GLU A 103 -11.11 -6.12 -5.36
C GLU A 103 -10.09 -5.66 -4.31
N TRP A 104 -10.04 -4.36 -4.01
CA TRP A 104 -9.10 -3.77 -3.05
C TRP A 104 -9.84 -3.43 -1.77
N ASP A 105 -9.35 -3.95 -0.64
CA ASP A 105 -9.86 -3.58 0.68
C ASP A 105 -9.58 -2.09 0.96
N LEU A 106 -8.49 -1.57 0.39
CA LEU A 106 -8.12 -0.17 0.47
C LEU A 106 -7.29 0.28 -0.72
N VAL A 107 -7.71 1.36 -1.37
CA VAL A 107 -6.83 2.16 -2.24
C VAL A 107 -6.17 3.25 -1.40
N HIS A 108 -4.84 3.29 -1.40
CA HIS A 108 -4.08 4.24 -0.61
C HIS A 108 -4.53 5.68 -0.93
N PRO A 109 -4.85 6.53 0.06
CA PRO A 109 -5.47 7.83 -0.18
C PRO A 109 -4.65 8.78 -1.06
N ARG A 110 -3.32 8.64 -1.11
CA ARG A 110 -2.47 9.41 -2.04
C ARG A 110 -2.75 9.08 -3.52
N HIS A 111 -3.43 7.96 -3.78
CA HIS A 111 -3.78 7.43 -5.09
C HIS A 111 -5.28 7.34 -5.33
N GLN A 112 -6.11 7.89 -4.43
CA GLN A 112 -7.51 8.17 -4.71
C GLN A 112 -7.60 9.32 -5.72
N TRP A 113 -7.36 8.99 -6.98
CA TRP A 113 -7.78 9.78 -8.13
C TRP A 113 -8.66 8.86 -8.94
N LEU A 114 -9.97 9.12 -8.90
CA LEU A 114 -10.95 9.02 -9.98
C LEU A 114 -12.35 9.10 -9.34
N GLU A 115 -12.88 10.32 -9.26
CA GLU A 115 -14.33 10.53 -9.51
C GLU A 115 -14.58 10.40 -11.02
#